data_AF-A0A2N1DF43-F1
#
_entry.id   AF-A0A2N1DF43-F1
#
_cell.length_a   1.000
_cell.length_b   1.000
_cell.length_c   1.000
_cell.angle_alpha   90.00
_cell.angle_beta   90.00
_cell.angle_gamma   90.00
#
_symmetry.space_group_name_H-M   'P 1'
#
loop_
_entity.id
_entity.type
_entity.pdbx_description
1 polymer ?
#
loop_
_entity_poly.entity_id
_entity_poly.type
_entity_poly.pdbx_seq_one_letter_code
_entity_poly.pdbx_strand_id
1 'polypeptide(L)' 'MKQRKRIYYNPQQRAIIWARYQLGDSLNDIAKFFDRFHSSIQGILAKMGVYKTPDKTRSA' A
#
# COMPACT_ATOMS: atom_id res chain seq x y z
N MET A 1 14.42 -12.57 -15.02
CA MET A 1 13.31 -11.97 -14.25
C MET A 1 13.15 -10.51 -14.63
N LYS A 2 11.98 -10.07 -15.11
CA LYS A 2 11.77 -8.67 -15.52
C LYS A 2 11.33 -7.86 -14.30
N GLN A 3 12.20 -7.00 -13.78
CA GLN A 3 11.86 -6.12 -12.66
C GLN A 3 10.80 -5.11 -13.13
N ARG A 4 9.68 -5.04 -12.41
CA ARG A 4 8.65 -4.01 -12.67
C ARG A 4 9.20 -2.64 -12.26
N LYS A 5 8.96 -1.62 -13.08
CA LYS A 5 9.38 -0.24 -12.80
C LYS A 5 8.73 0.25 -11.50
N ARG A 6 9.53 0.86 -10.61
CA ARG A 6 9.03 1.49 -9.38
C ARG A 6 8.07 2.60 -9.75
N ILE A 7 6.86 2.55 -9.18
CA ILE A 7 5.87 3.63 -9.30
C ILE A 7 5.86 4.42 -8.01
N TYR A 8 5.86 5.74 -8.14
CA TYR A 8 5.59 6.66 -7.04
C TYR A 8 4.13 7.07 -7.11
N TYR A 9 3.43 6.98 -5.98
CA TYR A 9 2.03 7.37 -5.92
C TYR A 9 1.93 8.87 -5.73
N ASN A 10 1.16 9.50 -6.63
CA ASN A 10 0.81 10.90 -6.54
C ASN A 10 -0.08 11.15 -5.30
N PRO A 11 -0.13 12.38 -4.76
CA PRO A 11 -1.00 12.71 -3.62
C PRO A 11 -2.47 12.36 -3.85
N GLN A 12 -2.97 12.53 -5.08
CA GLN A 12 -4.35 12.13 -5.45
C GLN A 12 -4.56 10.62 -5.37
N GLN A 13 -3.62 9.82 -5.88
CA GLN A 13 -3.71 8.35 -5.80
C GLN A 13 -3.64 7.88 -4.35
N ARG A 14 -2.81 8.54 -3.53
CA ARG A 14 -2.73 8.33 -2.09
C ARG A 14 -4.07 8.60 -1.39
N ALA A 15 -4.77 9.68 -1.76
CA ALA A 15 -6.10 9.97 -1.23
C ALA A 15 -7.14 8.90 -1.61
N ILE A 16 -7.08 8.36 -2.84
CA ILE A 16 -7.97 7.26 -3.28
C ILE A 16 -7.72 6.00 -2.46
N ILE A 17 -6.45 5.63 -2.25
CA ILE A 17 -6.06 4.49 -1.42
C ILE A 17 -6.62 4.65 -0.01
N TRP A 18 -6.48 5.84 0.57
CA TRP A 18 -6.98 6.15 1.89
C TRP A 18 -8.51 6.07 1.98
N ALA A 19 -9.22 6.67 1.04
CA ALA A 19 -10.68 6.65 1.00
C ALA A 19 -11.22 5.22 0.93
N ARG A 20 -10.61 4.35 0.11
CA ARG A 20 -11.00 2.94 0.01
C ARG A 20 -10.70 2.14 1.27
N TYR A 21 -9.55 2.40 1.89
CA TYR A 21 -9.21 1.77 3.17
C TYR A 21 -10.21 2.15 4.27
N GLN A 22 -10.66 3.40 4.31
CA GLN A 22 -11.71 3.87 5.22
C GLN A 22 -13.08 3.24 4.94
N LEU A 23 -13.39 2.97 3.67
CA LEU A 23 -14.59 2.24 3.27
C LEU A 23 -14.58 0.76 3.67
N GLY A 24 -13.44 0.23 4.14
CA GLY A 24 -13.29 -1.16 4.55
C GLY A 24 -12.79 -2.10 3.45
N ASP A 25 -12.34 -1.58 2.31
CA ASP A 25 -11.73 -2.41 1.26
C ASP A 25 -10.46 -3.08 1.78
N SER A 26 -10.29 -4.36 1.42
CA SER A 26 -9.06 -5.09 1.71
C SER A 26 -7.87 -4.49 0.95
N LEU A 27 -6.68 -4.53 1.55
CA LEU A 27 -5.42 -4.12 0.90
C LEU A 27 -5.20 -4.82 -0.44
N ASN A 28 -5.68 -6.07 -0.59
CA ASN A 28 -5.57 -6.81 -1.83
C ASN A 28 -6.47 -6.23 -2.93
N ASP A 29 -7.68 -5.80 -2.61
CA ASP A 29 -8.62 -5.28 -3.61
C ASP A 29 -8.26 -3.86 -4.03
N ILE A 30 -7.77 -3.04 -3.09
CA ILE A 30 -7.13 -1.76 -3.39
C ILE A 30 -5.92 -1.98 -4.31
N ALA A 31 -5.09 -2.98 -4.04
CA ALA A 31 -3.91 -3.24 -4.85
C ALA A 31 -4.25 -3.75 -6.26
N LYS A 32 -5.26 -4.62 -6.40
CA LYS A 32 -5.78 -5.06 -7.71
C LYS A 32 -6.27 -3.87 -8.55
N PHE A 33 -6.95 -2.91 -7.93
CA PHE A 33 -7.41 -1.69 -8.62
C PHE A 33 -6.25 -0.89 -9.25
N PHE A 34 -5.07 -0.91 -8.63
CA PHE A 34 -3.87 -0.24 -9.15
C PHE A 34 -2.95 -1.16 -9.99
N ASP A 35 -3.36 -2.41 -10.29
CA ASP A 35 -2.49 -3.45 -10.89
C ASP A 35 -1.16 -3.63 -10.11
N ARG A 36 -1.26 -3.69 -8.78
CA ARG A 36 -0.11 -3.75 -7.88
C ARG A 36 -0.29 -4.79 -6.78
N PHE A 37 0.80 -5.02 -6.06
CA PHE A 37 0.83 -5.91 -4.90
C PHE A 37 0.43 -5.14 -3.64
N HIS A 38 -0.26 -5.81 -2.71
CA HIS A 38 -0.74 -5.23 -1.44
C HIS A 38 0.38 -4.63 -0.60
N SER A 39 1.62 -5.14 -0.72
CA SER A 39 2.80 -4.61 -0.02
C SER A 39 3.11 -3.15 -0.36
N SER A 40 2.81 -2.71 -1.59
CA SER A 40 2.98 -1.32 -1.99
C SER A 40 1.98 -0.40 -1.30
N ILE A 41 0.73 -0.83 -1.19
CA ILE A 41 -0.36 -0.11 -0.51
C ILE A 41 -0.09 -0.04 1.00
N GLN A 42 0.33 -1.16 1.59
CA GLN A 42 0.73 -1.25 3.00
C GLN A 42 1.81 -0.22 3.34
N GLY A 43 2.85 -0.08 2.50
CA GLY A 43 3.91 0.91 2.71
C GLY A 43 3.45 2.37 2.61
N ILE A 44 2.40 2.66 1.84
CA ILE A 44 1.81 4.01 1.75
C ILE A 44 1.02 4.32 3.01
N LEU A 45 0.16 3.40 3.44
CA LEU A 45 -0.65 3.57 4.64
C LEU A 45 0.24 3.64 5.91
N ALA A 46 1.35 2.91 5.92
CA ALA A 46 2.35 3.00 6.99
C ALA A 46 3.04 4.37 7.01
N LYS A 47 3.40 4.91 5.85
CA LYS A 47 3.95 6.28 5.74
C LYS A 47 2.96 7.37 6.14
N MET A 48 1.66 7.12 5.95
CA MET A 48 0.60 8.01 6.43
C MET A 48 0.33 7.87 7.94
N GLY A 49 0.94 6.89 8.61
CA GLY A 49 0.75 6.65 10.04
C GLY A 49 -0.54 5.92 10.41
N VAL A 50 -1.32 5.46 9.43
CA VAL A 50 -2.60 4.79 9.71
C VAL A 50 -2.45 3.27 9.81
N TYR A 51 -1.53 2.71 9.03
CA TYR A 51 -1.26 1.28 9.09
C TYR A 51 -0.05 1.03 9.97
N LYS A 52 -0.28 0.44 11.15
CA LYS A 52 0.80 -0.04 12.00
C LYS A 52 1.30 -1.36 11.43
N THR A 53 2.41 -1.32 10.70
CA THR A 53 3.11 -2.57 10.36
C THR A 53 3.49 -3.26 11.67
N PRO A 54 3.26 -4.59 11.80
CA PRO A 54 3.86 -5.33 12.90
C PRO A 54 5.36 -5.10 12.86
N ASP A 55 5.98 -4.91 14.03
CA ASP A 55 7.41 -4.70 14.14
C ASP A 55 8.11 -5.90 13.49
N LYS A 56 8.74 -5.65 12.34
CA LYS A 56 9.45 -6.71 11.62
C LYS A 56 10.81 -6.86 12.27
N THR A 57 10.87 -7.63 13.36
CA THR A 57 12.15 -8.14 13.85
C THR A 57 12.74 -9.04 12.77
N ARG A 58 13.88 -8.62 12.19
CA ARG A 58 14.71 -9.55 11.44
C ARG A 58 15.41 -10.40 12.49
N SER A 59 15.05 -11.67 12.59
CA SER A 59 15.88 -12.65 13.28
C SER A 59 17.28 -12.60 12.67
N ALA A 60 18.29 -12.39 13.51
CA ALA A 60 19.70 -12.25 13.13
C ALA A 60 20.27 -13.53 12.54
#